data_AF-A0A951V4R4-F1
#
_entry.id   AF-A0A951V4R4-F1
#
_cell.length_a   1.000
_cell.length_b   1.000
_cell.length_c   1.000
_cell.angle_alpha   90.00
_cell.angle_beta   90.00
_cell.angle_gamma   90.00
#
_symmetry.space_group_name_H-M   'P 1'
#
loop_
_entity.id
_entity.type
_entity.pdbx_description
1 polymer ?
#
loop_
_entity_poly.entity_id
_entity_poly.type
_entity_poly.pdbx_seq_one_letter_code
_entity_poly.pdbx_strand_id
1 'polypeptide(L)'
;MYRFITFFVLFSLVAETFAQVRPARRRETERFFESITYVVQDRDPFSRFNEHLKDAMEKHWHITPVKYISFNEFERMRTNENASFMIFADIKQNNLEEVYEFINFVMGDKKRDFESMPDLGSVPIAYVDADL
;
A
#
# COMPACT_ATOMS: atom_id res chain seq x y z
N MET A 1 13.02 -43.58 8.30
CA MET A 1 12.15 -42.67 9.07
C MET A 1 12.66 -41.23 9.05
N TYR A 2 13.87 -40.94 9.55
CA TYR A 2 14.44 -39.58 9.55
C TYR A 2 14.49 -38.89 8.17
N ARG A 3 14.83 -39.62 7.09
CA ARG A 3 14.86 -39.05 5.72
C ARG A 3 13.50 -38.53 5.25
N PHE A 4 12.40 -39.16 5.64
CA PHE A 4 11.05 -38.70 5.29
C PHE A 4 10.63 -37.48 6.12
N ILE A 5 11.02 -37.45 7.40
CA ILE A 5 10.80 -36.29 8.29
C ILE A 5 11.58 -35.08 7.77
N THR A 6 12.83 -35.25 7.34
CA THR A 6 13.63 -34.17 6.76
C THR A 6 12.99 -33.61 5.48
N PHE A 7 12.49 -34.48 4.60
CA PHE A 7 11.77 -34.04 3.40
C PHE A 7 10.47 -33.29 3.72
N PHE A 8 9.72 -33.76 4.72
CA PHE A 8 8.48 -33.11 5.15
C PHE A 8 8.74 -31.72 5.76
N VAL A 9 9.79 -31.58 6.57
CA VAL A 9 10.21 -30.29 7.16
C VAL A 9 10.74 -29.32 6.10
N LEU A 10 11.50 -29.80 5.12
CA LEU A 10 11.93 -28.97 3.99
C LEU A 10 10.76 -28.53 3.11
N PHE A 11 9.74 -29.38 2.94
CA PHE A 11 8.55 -29.05 2.17
C PHE A 11 7.67 -28.02 2.89
N SER A 12 7.52 -28.10 4.22
CA SER A 12 6.75 -27.12 5.00
C SER A 12 7.39 -25.74 5.00
N LEU A 13 8.73 -25.64 4.99
CA LEU A 13 9.46 -24.37 4.94
C LEU A 13 9.25 -23.59 3.63
N VAL A 14 8.93 -24.26 2.52
CA VAL A 14 8.65 -23.60 1.23
C VAL A 14 7.23 -23.02 1.19
N ALA A 15 6.29 -23.60 1.95
CA ALA A 15 4.89 -23.20 1.93
C ALA A 15 4.61 -21.83 2.58
N GLU A 16 5.50 -21.33 3.44
CA GLU A 16 5.30 -20.05 4.16
C GLU A 16 5.72 -18.80 3.37
N THR A 17 6.07 -18.93 2.10
CA THR A 17 6.57 -17.80 1.29
C THR A 17 5.49 -16.90 0.68
N PHE A 18 4.20 -17.16 0.94
CA PHE A 18 3.09 -16.51 0.24
C PHE A 18 2.45 -15.30 0.94
N ALA A 19 2.94 -14.88 2.11
CA ALA A 19 2.28 -13.85 2.93
C ALA A 19 3.04 -12.51 3.03
N GLN A 20 3.94 -12.21 2.09
CA GLN A 20 4.76 -10.99 2.15
C GLN A 20 4.23 -9.93 1.18
N VAL A 21 4.11 -8.69 1.67
CA VAL A 21 3.89 -7.48 0.85
C VAL A 21 4.83 -7.54 -0.35
N ARG A 22 4.30 -7.40 -1.56
CA ARG A 22 5.09 -7.52 -2.79
C ARG A 22 5.86 -6.22 -3.03
N PRO A 23 7.19 -6.17 -2.86
CA PRO A 23 7.94 -4.95 -3.10
C PRO A 23 8.01 -4.64 -4.60
N ALA A 24 8.01 -3.36 -4.95
CA ALA A 24 8.17 -2.90 -6.32
C ALA A 24 9.53 -3.32 -6.88
N ARG A 25 9.49 -3.95 -8.06
CA ARG A 25 10.69 -4.30 -8.85
C ARG A 25 11.14 -3.09 -9.65
N ARG A 26 12.39 -3.13 -10.11
CA ARG A 26 13.01 -2.08 -10.93
C ARG A 26 12.10 -1.51 -12.03
N ARG A 27 11.44 -2.38 -12.81
CA ARG A 27 10.54 -1.95 -13.90
C ARG A 27 9.31 -1.18 -13.39
N GLU A 28 8.79 -1.53 -12.22
CA GLU A 28 7.65 -0.85 -11.59
C GLU A 28 8.10 0.48 -11.00
N THR A 29 9.29 0.53 -10.41
CA THR A 29 9.93 1.78 -9.98
C THR A 29 10.19 2.73 -11.15
N GLU A 30 10.64 2.22 -12.30
CA GLU A 30 10.82 3.01 -13.52
C GLU A 30 9.48 3.58 -14.00
N ARG A 31 8.41 2.77 -14.03
CA ARG A 31 7.05 3.27 -14.35
C ARG A 31 6.53 4.29 -13.34
N PHE A 32 6.87 4.15 -12.06
CA PHE A 32 6.45 5.10 -11.04
C PHE A 32 6.89 6.53 -11.40
N PHE A 33 8.15 6.73 -11.79
CA PHE A 33 8.66 8.05 -12.18
C PHE A 33 8.00 8.64 -13.44
N GLU A 34 7.37 7.80 -14.27
CA GLU A 34 6.61 8.21 -15.46
C GLU A 34 5.10 8.33 -15.20
N SER A 35 4.64 7.94 -14.00
CA SER A 35 3.23 7.86 -13.65
C SER A 35 2.66 9.18 -13.12
N ILE A 36 1.33 9.24 -13.03
CA ILE A 36 0.63 10.20 -12.18
C ILE A 36 0.36 9.50 -10.84
N THR A 37 0.71 10.16 -9.73
CA THR A 37 0.35 9.70 -8.39
C THR A 37 -1.04 10.18 -8.04
N TYR A 38 -1.94 9.21 -7.88
CA TYR A 38 -3.30 9.42 -7.47
C TYR A 38 -3.39 9.34 -5.94
N VAL A 39 -3.65 10.47 -5.30
CA VAL A 39 -3.91 10.55 -3.87
C VAL A 39 -5.35 10.15 -3.62
N VAL A 40 -5.54 9.02 -2.93
CA VAL A 40 -6.86 8.50 -2.61
C VAL A 40 -7.36 9.21 -1.36
N GLN A 41 -8.44 9.96 -1.52
CA GLN A 41 -9.08 10.68 -0.43
C GLN A 41 -9.75 9.70 0.54
N ASP A 42 -9.67 10.05 1.83
CA ASP A 42 -10.42 9.39 2.89
C ASP A 42 -11.92 9.38 2.56
N ARG A 43 -12.59 8.28 2.91
CA ARG A 43 -14.02 8.09 2.72
C ARG A 43 -14.84 8.97 3.66
N ASP A 44 -14.30 9.36 4.80
CA ASP A 44 -14.96 10.31 5.69
C ASP A 44 -14.90 11.73 5.09
N PRO A 45 -16.04 12.32 4.68
CA PRO A 45 -16.07 13.67 4.12
C PRO A 45 -15.71 14.76 5.14
N PHE A 46 -15.71 14.45 6.43
CA PHE A 46 -15.31 15.39 7.50
C PHE A 46 -13.86 15.22 7.94
N SER A 47 -13.13 14.28 7.34
CA SER A 47 -11.74 14.03 7.64
C SER A 47 -10.88 15.23 7.26
N ARG A 48 -10.37 15.94 8.28
CA ARG A 48 -9.37 17.01 8.10
C ARG A 48 -8.07 16.50 7.50
N PHE A 49 -7.83 15.19 7.55
CA PHE A 49 -6.66 14.56 6.97
C PHE A 49 -6.56 14.85 5.47
N ASN A 50 -7.66 14.85 4.73
CA ASN A 50 -7.67 15.16 3.30
C ASN A 50 -7.11 16.55 2.98
N GLU A 51 -7.45 17.56 3.79
CA GLU A 51 -6.96 18.93 3.61
C GLU A 51 -5.46 19.04 3.95
N HIS A 52 -5.03 18.45 5.06
CA HIS A 52 -3.62 18.46 5.48
C HIS A 52 -2.73 17.68 4.51
N LEU A 53 -3.21 16.51 4.05
CA LEU A 53 -2.49 15.70 3.07
C LEU A 53 -2.36 16.43 1.75
N LYS A 54 -3.42 17.12 1.31
CA LYS A 54 -3.39 17.93 0.10
C LYS A 54 -2.33 19.04 0.18
N ASP A 55 -2.31 19.81 1.27
CA ASP A 55 -1.30 20.85 1.49
C ASP A 55 0.12 20.26 1.50
N ALA A 56 0.32 19.14 2.21
CA ALA A 56 1.61 18.47 2.27
C ALA A 56 2.09 17.97 0.89
N MET A 57 1.20 17.36 0.11
CA MET A 57 1.50 16.88 -1.24
C MET A 57 1.81 18.03 -2.19
N GLU A 58 1.03 19.11 -2.16
CA GLU A 58 1.28 20.28 -3.01
C GLU A 58 2.61 20.98 -2.67
N LYS A 59 2.98 21.00 -1.38
CA LYS A 59 4.18 21.69 -0.90
C LYS A 59 5.47 20.87 -1.01
N HIS A 60 5.39 19.55 -0.83
CA HIS A 60 6.58 18.71 -0.66
C HIS A 60 6.74 17.61 -1.71
N TRP A 61 5.68 17.25 -2.44
CA TRP A 61 5.78 16.20 -3.45
C TRP A 61 6.19 16.76 -4.81
N HIS A 62 7.37 16.38 -5.28
CA HIS A 62 7.93 16.86 -6.55
C HIS A 62 8.38 15.73 -7.49
N ILE A 63 8.03 14.49 -7.17
CA ILE A 63 8.53 13.30 -7.89
C ILE A 63 7.66 13.02 -9.13
N THR A 64 6.35 13.09 -8.98
CA THR A 64 5.35 12.79 -10.02
C THR A 64 4.21 13.82 -9.99
N PRO A 65 3.49 14.03 -11.09
CA PRO A 65 2.25 14.82 -11.07
C PRO A 65 1.23 14.19 -10.12
N VAL A 66 0.47 15.02 -9.42
CA VAL A 66 -0.53 14.59 -8.42
C VAL A 66 -1.94 14.81 -8.93
N LYS A 67 -2.83 13.85 -8.66
CA LYS A 67 -4.29 13.99 -8.80
C LYS A 67 -5.00 13.43 -7.57
N TYR A 68 -6.05 14.08 -7.12
CA TYR A 68 -6.87 13.61 -6.01
C TYR A 68 -8.07 12.85 -6.56
N ILE A 69 -8.35 11.67 -5.99
CA ILE A 69 -9.46 10.81 -6.41
C ILE A 69 -10.19 10.24 -5.19
N SER A 70 -11.47 9.93 -5.38
CA SER A 70 -12.25 9.19 -4.38
C SER A 70 -11.81 7.72 -4.29
N PHE A 71 -12.12 7.08 -3.17
CA PHE A 71 -11.92 5.63 -3.01
C PHE A 71 -12.62 4.80 -4.11
N ASN A 72 -13.80 5.23 -4.57
CA ASN A 72 -14.53 4.55 -5.64
C ASN A 72 -13.83 4.65 -6.99
N GLU A 73 -13.15 5.77 -7.26
CA GLU A 73 -12.30 5.92 -8.45
C GLU A 73 -11.07 5.03 -8.35
N PHE A 74 -10.45 4.97 -7.17
CA PHE A 74 -9.34 4.06 -6.89
C PHE A 74 -9.71 2.61 -7.22
N GLU A 75 -10.84 2.10 -6.73
CA GLU A 75 -11.27 0.71 -7.00
C GLU A 75 -11.43 0.40 -8.50
N ARG A 76 -11.78 1.40 -9.31
CA ARG A 76 -11.87 1.25 -10.77
C ARG A 76 -10.51 1.35 -11.45
N MET A 77 -9.59 2.14 -10.91
CA MET A 77 -8.31 2.48 -11.52
C MET A 77 -7.14 1.61 -11.05
N ARG A 78 -7.24 0.94 -9.91
CA ARG A 78 -6.14 0.19 -9.30
C ARG A 78 -5.55 -0.93 -10.15
N THR A 79 -6.25 -1.33 -11.21
CA THR A 79 -5.74 -2.27 -12.22
C THR A 79 -4.84 -1.66 -13.29
N ASN A 80 -4.71 -0.33 -13.31
CA ASN A 80 -3.84 0.37 -14.23
C ASN A 80 -2.39 0.35 -13.73
N GLU A 81 -1.57 -0.52 -14.32
CA GLU A 81 -0.15 -0.66 -13.95
C GLU A 81 0.73 0.57 -14.27
N ASN A 82 0.19 1.59 -14.95
CA ASN A 82 0.87 2.84 -15.23
C ASN A 82 0.43 3.98 -14.29
N ALA A 83 -0.41 3.68 -13.31
CA ALA A 83 -0.80 4.59 -12.25
C ALA A 83 -0.09 4.20 -10.95
N SER A 84 0.31 5.22 -10.18
CA SER A 84 0.71 5.04 -8.78
C SER A 84 -0.36 5.63 -7.86
N PHE A 85 -0.47 5.10 -6.66
CA PHE A 85 -1.48 5.48 -5.69
C PHE A 85 -0.82 5.77 -4.34
N MET A 86 -1.27 6.84 -3.70
CA MET A 86 -1.00 7.11 -2.29
C MET A 86 -2.29 6.86 -1.52
N ILE A 87 -2.25 5.94 -0.57
CA ILE A 87 -3.44 5.43 0.12
C ILE A 87 -3.21 5.49 1.61
N PHE A 88 -4.12 6.17 2.31
CA PHE A 88 -4.20 6.15 3.75
C PHE A 88 -5.08 4.98 4.19
N ALA A 89 -4.54 4.11 5.05
CA ALA A 89 -5.25 2.93 5.49
C ALA A 89 -4.90 2.54 6.92
N ASP A 90 -5.93 2.10 7.63
CA ASP A 90 -5.82 1.47 8.94
C ASP A 90 -5.36 0.03 8.79
N ILE A 91 -4.21 -0.28 9.38
CA ILE A 91 -3.64 -1.62 9.41
C ILE A 91 -3.72 -2.14 10.83
N LYS A 92 -4.57 -3.16 11.03
CA LYS A 92 -4.57 -3.97 12.25
C LYS A 92 -3.75 -5.23 12.01
N GLN A 93 -2.54 -5.27 12.56
CA GLN A 93 -1.75 -6.49 12.54
C GLN A 93 -2.28 -7.45 13.62
N ASN A 94 -2.43 -8.74 13.29
CA ASN A 94 -2.96 -9.74 14.23
C ASN A 94 -2.18 -9.87 15.54
N ASN A 95 -0.90 -9.46 15.54
CA ASN A 95 -0.01 -9.53 16.69
C ASN A 95 0.11 -8.21 17.46
N LEU A 96 -0.65 -7.18 17.08
CA LEU A 96 -0.67 -5.87 17.73
C LEU A 96 -2.08 -5.63 18.27
N GLU A 97 -2.17 -5.10 19.48
CA GLU A 97 -3.47 -4.76 20.08
C GLU A 97 -4.04 -3.49 19.41
N GLU A 98 -3.15 -2.59 19.03
CA GLU A 98 -3.43 -1.30 18.45
C GLU A 98 -3.60 -1.36 16.93
N VAL A 99 -4.43 -0.46 16.40
CA VAL A 99 -4.56 -0.21 14.97
C VAL A 99 -3.61 0.92 14.59
N TYR A 100 -2.90 0.75 13.50
CA TYR A 100 -1.94 1.73 13.01
C TYR A 100 -2.42 2.36 11.73
N GLU A 101 -2.18 3.65 11.57
CA GLU A 101 -2.46 4.37 10.34
C GLU A 101 -1.20 4.40 9.48
N PHE A 102 -1.33 3.95 8.23
CA PHE A 102 -0.24 3.93 7.27
C PHE A 102 -0.56 4.79 6.06
N ILE A 103 0.44 5.53 5.58
CA ILE A 103 0.48 6.02 4.21
C ILE A 103 1.22 4.99 3.36
N ASN A 104 0.51 4.41 2.40
CA ASN A 104 1.04 3.40 1.49
C ASN A 104 1.21 4.00 0.10
N PHE A 105 2.37 3.79 -0.50
CA PHE A 105 2.64 4.14 -1.89
C PHE A 105 2.74 2.86 -2.70
N VAL A 106 1.86 2.69 -3.68
CA VAL A 106 1.77 1.44 -4.45
C VAL A 106 1.60 1.72 -5.94
N MET A 107 2.08 0.81 -6.78
CA MET A 107 1.73 0.78 -8.20
C MET A 107 0.42 0.02 -8.41
N GLY A 108 -0.32 0.37 -9.47
CA GLY A 108 -1.43 -0.47 -9.91
C GLY A 108 -0.96 -1.87 -10.34
N ASP A 109 -1.83 -2.87 -10.19
CA ASP A 109 -1.57 -4.24 -10.64
C ASP A 109 -2.79 -4.80 -11.36
N LYS A 110 -2.57 -5.58 -12.44
CA LYS A 110 -3.67 -6.17 -13.22
C LYS A 110 -4.63 -6.99 -12.35
N LYS A 111 -4.13 -7.58 -11.26
CA LYS A 111 -4.95 -8.29 -10.29
C LYS A 111 -5.73 -7.27 -9.45
N ARG A 112 -7.03 -7.52 -9.29
CA ARG A 112 -7.90 -6.74 -8.40
C ARG A 112 -7.66 -7.10 -6.94
N ASP A 113 -6.43 -7.28 -6.52
CA ASP A 113 -6.07 -7.64 -5.16
C ASP A 113 -5.04 -6.65 -4.62
N PHE A 114 -5.33 -6.05 -3.47
CA PHE A 114 -4.49 -4.99 -2.89
C PHE A 114 -3.11 -5.54 -2.53
N GLU A 115 -3.05 -6.74 -1.97
CA GLU A 115 -1.80 -7.39 -1.55
C GLU A 115 -0.85 -7.69 -2.73
N SER A 116 -1.41 -7.76 -3.93
CA SER A 116 -0.65 -8.00 -5.15
C SER A 116 -0.05 -6.73 -5.77
N MET A 117 -0.49 -5.55 -5.32
CA MET A 117 0.00 -4.27 -5.81
C MET A 117 1.49 -4.08 -5.42
N PRO A 118 2.38 -3.70 -6.36
CA PRO A 118 3.77 -3.47 -6.02
C PRO A 118 3.93 -2.30 -5.03
N ASP A 119 4.48 -2.58 -3.87
CA ASP A 119 4.76 -1.61 -2.80
C ASP A 119 6.01 -0.80 -3.11
N LEU A 120 5.84 0.52 -3.26
CA LEU A 120 6.93 1.49 -3.43
C LEU A 120 7.46 1.95 -2.06
N GLY A 121 6.68 1.76 -1.00
CA GLY A 121 7.03 2.12 0.36
C GLY A 121 5.79 2.45 1.18
N SER A 122 5.82 2.08 2.46
CA SER A 122 4.74 2.33 3.40
C SER A 122 5.31 2.90 4.69
N VAL A 123 4.67 3.96 5.21
CA VAL A 123 5.15 4.72 6.37
C VAL A 123 4.05 4.74 7.45
N PRO A 124 4.33 4.28 8.68
CA PRO A 124 3.41 4.43 9.80
C PRO A 124 3.36 5.90 10.23
N ILE A 125 2.16 6.42 10.45
CA ILE A 125 1.94 7.84 10.80
C ILE A 125 1.47 7.98 12.24
N ALA A 126 0.55 7.12 12.69
CA ALA A 126 -0.02 7.18 14.02
C ALA A 126 -0.60 5.83 14.46
N TYR A 127 -1.00 5.78 15.73
CA TYR A 127 -1.81 4.74 16.33
C TYR A 127 -3.22 5.31 16.50
N VAL A 128 -4.26 4.53 16.22
CA VAL A 128 -5.66 4.99 16.24
C VAL A 128 -6.15 5.37 17.65
N ASP A 129 -5.42 4.99 18.72
CA ASP A 129 -5.71 5.38 20.11
C ASP A 129 -5.05 6.70 20.57
N ALA A 130 -4.37 7.45 19.68
CA ALA A 130 -3.68 8.68 20.07
C ALA A 130 -4.58 9.93 20.22
N ASP A 131 -5.90 9.79 19.99
CA ASP A 131 -6.89 10.88 20.10
C ASP A 131 -7.95 10.63 21.21
N LEU A 132 -7.51 10.29 22.42
CA LEU A 132 -8.33 10.38 23.65
C LEU A 132 -7.79 11.42 24.64
#